data_AF-A0A9W4K8G5-F1
#
_entry.id   AF-A0A9W4K8G5-F1
#
_cell.length_a   1.000
_cell.length_b   1.000
_cell.length_c   1.000
_cell.angle_alpha   90.00
_cell.angle_beta   90.00
_cell.angle_gamma   90.00
#
_symmetry.space_group_name_H-M   'P 1'
#
loop_
_entity.id
_entity.type
_entity.pdbx_description
1 polymer ?
#
loop_
_entity_poly.entity_id
_entity_poly.type
_entity_poly.pdbx_seq_one_letter_code
_entity_poly.pdbx_strand_id
1 'polypeptide(L)'
;MTLYIVAAVVIYRYTGADVASPALGSAGLLISRIAYGIALPTVVIAGVINGHVAAKSLYVRIFAGTDRMHERDWVAMGSWVGIAFGLWVIAWVIAEAIPGFNNLPSLIASLWFIFGFTGMFWLHMNKGLWFSSPQEIMLTLLNSLAICVGVILCVLGLYASGSAIHNSPSSTSFSCARTE
;
A
#
# COMPACT_ATOMS: atom_id res chain seq x y z
N MET A 1 -3.18 14.66 -10.03
CA MET A 1 -2.73 15.63 -9.01
C MET A 1 -3.76 16.71 -8.74
N THR A 2 -4.31 17.38 -9.75
CA THR A 2 -5.30 18.46 -9.55
C THR A 2 -6.51 18.06 -8.70
N LEU A 3 -7.11 16.88 -8.96
CA LEU A 3 -8.25 16.40 -8.15
C LEU A 3 -7.90 16.16 -6.68
N TYR A 4 -6.71 15.64 -6.38
CA TYR A 4 -6.26 15.42 -5.00
C TYR A 4 -6.08 16.73 -4.26
N ILE A 5 -5.45 17.73 -4.90
CA ILE A 5 -5.23 19.05 -4.30
C ILE A 5 -6.57 19.75 -4.06
N VAL A 6 -7.45 19.76 -5.06
CA VAL A 6 -8.77 20.38 -4.92
C VAL A 6 -9.58 19.70 -3.81
N ALA A 7 -9.65 18.37 -3.79
CA ALA A 7 -10.36 17.64 -2.75
C ALA A 7 -9.77 17.91 -1.35
N ALA A 8 -8.45 17.86 -1.19
CA ALA A 8 -7.79 18.11 0.08
C ALA A 8 -8.06 19.54 0.62
N VAL A 9 -7.92 20.56 -0.24
CA VAL A 9 -8.16 21.96 0.15
C VAL A 9 -9.61 22.19 0.52
N VAL A 10 -10.56 21.65 -0.25
CA VAL A 10 -12.00 21.78 0.02
C VAL A 10 -12.34 21.11 1.35
N ILE A 11 -11.95 19.85 1.55
CA ILE A 11 -12.23 19.11 2.80
C ILE A 11 -11.63 19.85 4.00
N TYR A 12 -10.37 20.26 3.92
CA TYR A 12 -9.70 20.98 5.01
C TYR A 12 -10.39 22.31 5.33
N ARG A 13 -10.87 23.03 4.32
CA ARG A 13 -11.55 24.33 4.51
C ARG A 13 -12.88 24.19 5.26
N TYR A 14 -13.59 23.07 5.09
CA TYR A 14 -14.92 22.84 5.68
C TYR A 14 -14.87 22.04 6.99
N THR A 15 -13.93 21.12 7.15
CA THR A 15 -13.80 20.28 8.36
C THR A 15 -12.82 20.85 9.39
N GLY A 16 -11.80 21.61 8.95
CA GLY A 16 -10.78 22.14 9.85
C GLY A 16 -9.65 21.14 10.14
N ALA A 17 -9.00 21.30 11.30
CA ALA A 17 -7.82 20.52 11.68
C ALA A 17 -8.15 19.05 12.05
N ASP A 18 -9.38 18.79 12.50
CA ASP A 18 -9.81 17.48 12.99
C ASP A 18 -10.42 16.59 11.89
N VAL A 19 -9.80 16.56 10.70
CA VAL A 19 -10.21 15.67 9.60
C VAL A 19 -9.96 14.22 9.99
N ALA A 20 -11.04 13.44 10.10
CA ALA A 20 -10.99 12.00 10.28
C ALA A 20 -10.32 11.33 9.07
N SER A 21 -9.64 10.21 9.31
CA SER A 21 -9.12 9.37 8.24
C SER A 21 -9.81 8.00 8.27
N PRO A 22 -10.48 7.58 7.19
CA PRO A 22 -10.60 8.27 5.89
C PRO A 22 -11.46 9.55 5.92
N ALA A 23 -11.14 10.52 5.05
CA ALA A 23 -11.81 11.83 5.00
C ALA A 23 -13.35 11.77 4.80
N LEU A 24 -13.87 10.68 4.22
CA LEU A 24 -15.32 10.43 4.13
C LEU A 24 -16.01 10.36 5.50
N GLY A 25 -15.29 9.99 6.55
CA GLY A 25 -15.78 9.97 7.93
C GLY A 25 -16.03 11.36 8.52
N SER A 26 -15.42 12.40 7.94
CA SER A 26 -15.59 13.79 8.39
C SER A 26 -16.89 14.45 7.95
N ALA A 27 -17.64 13.81 7.04
CA ALA A 27 -18.95 14.29 6.61
C ALA A 27 -20.03 13.94 7.64
N GLY A 28 -21.15 14.67 7.63
CA GLY A 28 -22.30 14.36 8.48
C GLY A 28 -22.76 12.90 8.32
N LEU A 29 -23.24 12.28 9.41
CA LEU A 29 -23.52 10.84 9.52
C LEU A 29 -24.30 10.24 8.33
N LEU A 30 -25.31 10.96 7.84
CA LEU A 30 -26.14 10.52 6.69
C LEU A 30 -25.31 10.49 5.41
N ILE A 31 -24.58 11.57 5.11
CA ILE A 31 -23.76 11.70 3.90
C ILE A 31 -22.61 10.70 3.92
N SER A 32 -21.95 10.52 5.08
CA SER A 32 -20.88 9.54 5.23
C SER A 32 -21.36 8.12 4.92
N ARG A 33 -22.52 7.70 5.45
CA ARG A 33 -23.09 6.37 5.16
C ARG A 33 -23.41 6.17 3.67
N ILE A 34 -24.00 7.17 3.02
CA ILE A 34 -24.29 7.10 1.57
C ILE A 34 -22.98 7.01 0.78
N ALA A 35 -21.99 7.85 1.11
CA ALA A 35 -20.70 7.88 0.43
C ALA A 35 -19.96 6.54 0.60
N TYR A 36 -19.93 5.97 1.81
CA TYR A 36 -19.38 4.64 2.04
C TYR A 36 -20.18 3.56 1.28
N GLY A 37 -21.51 3.65 1.23
CA GLY A 37 -22.34 2.75 0.43
C GLY A 37 -21.98 2.74 -1.05
N ILE A 38 -21.68 3.90 -1.63
CA ILE A 38 -21.24 4.03 -3.03
C ILE A 38 -19.78 3.57 -3.21
N ALA A 39 -18.91 3.82 -2.22
CA ALA A 39 -17.50 3.46 -2.28
C ALA A 39 -17.27 1.94 -2.10
N LEU A 40 -18.09 1.26 -1.29
CA LEU A 40 -17.93 -0.15 -0.93
C LEU A 40 -17.81 -1.09 -2.14
N PRO A 41 -18.68 -1.02 -3.17
CA PRO A 41 -18.53 -1.85 -4.37
C PRO A 41 -17.16 -1.69 -5.04
N THR A 42 -16.72 -0.44 -5.19
CA THR A 42 -15.42 -0.13 -5.81
C THR A 42 -14.25 -0.66 -4.98
N VAL A 43 -14.31 -0.53 -3.66
CA VAL A 43 -13.28 -1.04 -2.74
C VAL A 43 -13.20 -2.56 -2.79
N VAL A 44 -14.35 -3.26 -2.79
CA VAL A 44 -14.39 -4.72 -2.87
C VAL A 44 -13.85 -5.20 -4.21
N ILE A 45 -14.28 -4.60 -5.32
CA ILE A 45 -13.80 -4.97 -6.66
C ILE A 45 -12.29 -4.74 -6.77
N ALA A 46 -11.79 -3.58 -6.32
CA ALA A 46 -10.37 -3.27 -6.33
C ALA A 46 -9.57 -4.28 -5.48
N GLY A 47 -10.06 -4.63 -4.29
CA GLY A 47 -9.44 -5.63 -3.42
C GLY A 47 -9.39 -7.02 -4.06
N VAL A 48 -10.50 -7.49 -4.61
CA VAL A 48 -10.60 -8.82 -5.23
C VAL A 48 -9.70 -8.94 -6.46
N ILE A 49 -9.66 -7.92 -7.33
CA ILE A 49 -8.81 -7.95 -8.53
C ILE A 49 -7.33 -8.05 -8.12
N ASN A 50 -6.88 -7.21 -7.19
CA ASN A 50 -5.49 -7.23 -6.73
C ASN A 50 -5.15 -8.54 -6.00
N GLY A 51 -6.05 -9.03 -5.14
CA GLY A 51 -5.89 -10.32 -4.46
C GLY A 51 -5.83 -11.48 -5.44
N HIS A 52 -6.63 -11.46 -6.50
CA HIS A 52 -6.60 -12.47 -7.56
C HIS A 52 -5.29 -12.44 -8.34
N VAL A 53 -4.77 -11.25 -8.70
CA VAL A 53 -3.47 -11.11 -9.36
C VAL A 53 -2.34 -11.65 -8.48
N ALA A 54 -2.37 -11.37 -7.17
CA ALA A 54 -1.41 -11.91 -6.22
C ALA A 54 -1.48 -13.44 -6.11
N ALA A 55 -2.69 -14.00 -5.96
CA ALA A 55 -2.91 -15.44 -5.89
C ALA A 55 -2.44 -16.15 -7.16
N LYS A 56 -2.77 -15.60 -8.34
CA LYS A 56 -2.32 -16.13 -9.62
C LYS A 56 -0.81 -16.04 -9.77
N SER A 57 -0.18 -14.94 -9.37
CA SER A 57 1.27 -14.80 -9.41
C SER A 57 1.96 -15.86 -8.56
N LEU A 58 1.44 -16.13 -7.35
CA LEU A 58 1.98 -17.16 -6.47
C LEU A 58 1.76 -18.57 -7.05
N TYR A 59 0.55 -18.86 -7.54
CA TYR A 59 0.21 -20.14 -8.17
C TYR A 59 1.13 -20.43 -9.36
N VAL A 60 1.30 -19.47 -10.28
CA VAL A 60 2.17 -19.63 -11.44
C VAL A 60 3.62 -19.86 -11.02
N ARG A 61 4.11 -19.19 -9.96
CA ARG A 61 5.49 -19.40 -9.48
C ARG A 61 5.69 -20.77 -8.82
N ILE A 62 4.72 -21.26 -8.06
CA ILE A 62 4.81 -22.57 -7.38
C ILE A 62 4.71 -23.71 -8.40
N PHE A 63 3.84 -23.59 -9.40
CA PHE A 63 3.60 -24.62 -10.40
C PHE A 63 4.35 -24.40 -11.72
N ALA A 64 5.27 -23.43 -11.77
CA ALA A 64 6.12 -23.18 -12.93
C ALA A 64 6.92 -24.43 -13.29
N GLY A 65 6.78 -24.91 -14.53
CA GLY A 65 7.47 -26.11 -15.01
C GLY A 65 6.73 -27.43 -14.75
N THR A 66 5.48 -27.39 -14.28
CA THR A 66 4.61 -28.58 -14.14
C THR A 66 3.43 -28.52 -15.12
N ASP A 67 3.02 -29.67 -15.68
CA ASP A 67 1.82 -29.75 -16.56
C ASP A 67 0.50 -29.57 -15.80
N ARG A 68 0.56 -29.51 -14.46
CA ARG A 68 -0.61 -29.42 -13.57
C ARG A 68 -1.32 -28.06 -13.59
N MET A 69 -0.75 -27.05 -14.27
CA MET A 69 -1.35 -25.71 -14.34
C MET A 69 -2.69 -25.66 -15.08
N HIS A 70 -2.93 -26.57 -16.03
CA HIS A 70 -4.16 -26.62 -16.83
C HIS A 70 -5.06 -27.83 -16.53
N GLU A 71 -4.66 -28.69 -15.60
CA GLU A 71 -5.45 -29.85 -15.19
C GLU A 71 -6.47 -29.48 -14.12
N ARG A 72 -7.68 -30.07 -14.20
CA ARG A 72 -8.72 -29.94 -13.17
C ARG A 72 -8.60 -31.02 -12.11
N ASP A 73 -7.38 -31.27 -11.64
CA ASP A 73 -7.11 -32.25 -10.59
C ASP A 73 -7.48 -31.68 -9.21
N TRP A 74 -7.80 -32.55 -8.25
CA TRP A 74 -8.11 -32.16 -6.87
C TRP A 74 -6.96 -31.40 -6.21
N VAL A 75 -5.73 -31.73 -6.59
CA VAL A 75 -4.52 -31.03 -6.13
C VAL A 75 -4.45 -29.61 -6.68
N ALA A 76 -4.83 -29.39 -7.94
CA ALA A 76 -4.84 -28.07 -8.58
C ALA A 76 -5.94 -27.17 -8.00
N MET A 77 -7.14 -27.72 -7.76
CA MET A 77 -8.22 -26.97 -7.07
C MET A 77 -7.87 -26.69 -5.61
N GLY A 78 -7.36 -27.68 -4.89
CA GLY A 78 -6.99 -27.55 -3.48
C GLY A 78 -5.87 -26.54 -3.25
N SER A 79 -4.85 -26.55 -4.10
CA SER A 79 -3.75 -25.57 -4.02
C SER A 79 -4.21 -24.15 -4.37
N TRP A 80 -5.09 -24.00 -5.38
CA TRP A 80 -5.68 -22.71 -5.73
C TRP A 80 -6.51 -22.13 -4.58
N VAL A 81 -7.44 -22.93 -4.02
CA VAL A 81 -8.26 -22.50 -2.87
C VAL A 81 -7.39 -22.24 -1.64
N GLY A 82 -6.39 -23.09 -1.38
CA GLY A 82 -5.47 -22.92 -0.25
C GLY A 82 -4.66 -21.64 -0.33
N ILE A 83 -4.13 -21.30 -1.51
CA ILE A 83 -3.40 -20.04 -1.75
C ILE A 83 -4.32 -18.84 -1.57
N ALA A 84 -5.50 -18.86 -2.19
CA ALA A 84 -6.46 -17.78 -2.08
C ALA A 84 -6.90 -17.56 -0.62
N PHE A 85 -7.28 -18.63 0.07
CA PHE A 85 -7.67 -18.59 1.48
C PHE A 85 -6.53 -18.09 2.37
N GLY A 86 -5.31 -18.60 2.20
CA GLY A 86 -4.14 -18.16 2.96
C GLY A 86 -3.86 -16.67 2.79
N LEU A 87 -3.92 -16.14 1.56
CA LEU A 87 -3.75 -14.72 1.30
C LEU A 87 -4.85 -13.86 1.96
N TRP A 88 -6.10 -14.32 1.91
CA TRP A 88 -7.21 -13.63 2.58
C TRP A 88 -7.09 -13.64 4.10
N VAL A 89 -6.67 -14.76 4.70
CA VAL A 89 -6.41 -14.85 6.15
C VAL A 89 -5.29 -13.90 6.56
N ILE A 90 -4.19 -13.85 5.82
CA ILE A 90 -3.08 -12.91 6.09
C ILE A 90 -3.58 -11.46 6.00
N ALA A 91 -4.34 -11.13 4.95
CA ALA A 91 -4.90 -9.78 4.79
C ALA A 91 -5.85 -9.41 5.95
N TRP A 92 -6.69 -10.35 6.40
CA TRP A 92 -7.57 -10.14 7.55
C TRP A 92 -6.79 -9.93 8.85
N VAL A 93 -5.75 -10.72 9.11
CA VAL A 93 -4.89 -10.53 10.30
C VAL A 93 -4.22 -9.16 10.28
N ILE A 94 -3.71 -8.70 9.13
CA ILE A 94 -3.07 -7.38 9.01
C ILE A 94 -4.10 -6.27 9.25
N ALA A 95 -5.33 -6.41 8.74
CA ALA A 95 -6.40 -5.44 8.92
C ALA A 95 -6.83 -5.30 10.40
N GLU A 96 -6.90 -6.40 11.16
CA GLU A 96 -7.26 -6.37 12.59
C GLU A 96 -6.09 -5.96 13.49
N ALA A 97 -4.85 -6.19 13.06
CA ALA A 97 -3.66 -5.91 13.86
C ALA A 97 -3.27 -4.42 13.88
N ILE A 98 -3.55 -3.67 12.80
CA ILE A 98 -3.11 -2.26 12.66
C ILE A 98 -4.28 -1.33 12.99
N PRO A 99 -4.26 -0.65 14.16
CA PRO A 99 -5.29 0.34 14.49
C PRO A 99 -5.11 1.60 13.64
N GLY A 100 -6.16 1.96 12.89
CA GLY A 100 -6.23 3.20 12.14
C GLY A 100 -5.73 3.12 10.68
N PHE A 101 -6.55 3.64 9.76
CA PHE A 101 -6.30 3.59 8.33
C PHE A 101 -5.03 4.35 7.91
N ASN A 102 -4.57 5.38 8.63
CA ASN A 102 -3.38 6.16 8.26
C ASN A 102 -2.07 5.38 8.40
N ASN A 103 -2.00 4.47 9.37
CA ASN A 103 -0.78 3.74 9.69
C ASN A 103 -0.47 2.68 8.63
N LEU A 104 -1.50 2.06 8.04
CA LEU A 104 -1.36 1.01 7.03
C LEU A 104 -0.68 1.46 5.73
N PRO A 105 -1.15 2.51 5.01
CA PRO A 105 -0.50 2.99 3.79
C PRO A 105 0.86 3.63 4.09
N SER A 106 1.04 4.27 5.26
CA SER A 106 2.34 4.78 5.70
C SER A 106 3.36 3.64 5.86
N LEU A 107 2.97 2.55 6.50
CA LEU A 107 3.80 1.36 6.66
C LEU A 107 4.12 0.71 5.31
N ILE A 108 3.11 0.47 4.46
CA ILE A 108 3.32 -0.11 3.12
C ILE A 108 4.25 0.77 2.28
N ALA A 109 4.05 2.08 2.29
CA ALA A 109 4.91 3.01 1.56
C ALA A 109 6.36 3.00 2.08
N SER A 110 6.56 2.88 3.39
CA SER A 110 7.89 2.80 3.99
C SER A 110 8.63 1.52 3.61
N LEU A 111 7.94 0.38 3.56
CA LEU A 111 8.51 -0.90 3.12
C LEU A 111 8.84 -0.89 1.63
N TRP A 112 8.07 -0.13 0.85
CA TRP A 112 8.10 -0.18 -0.59
C TRP A 112 8.99 0.95 -1.16
N PHE A 113 10.31 0.73 -1.10
CA PHE A 113 11.41 1.62 -1.52
C PHE A 113 11.49 1.89 -3.05
N ILE A 114 10.37 2.12 -3.74
CA ILE A 114 10.34 2.37 -5.21
C ILE A 114 11.26 3.52 -5.61
N PHE A 115 11.18 4.65 -4.89
CA PHE A 115 11.93 5.86 -5.27
C PHE A 115 13.44 5.61 -5.29
N GLY A 116 13.94 4.76 -4.38
CA GLY A 116 15.33 4.37 -4.41
C GLY A 116 15.66 3.31 -5.45
N PHE A 117 14.78 2.34 -5.70
CA PHE A 117 15.00 1.36 -6.78
C PHE A 117 15.13 2.02 -8.15
N THR A 118 14.28 3.00 -8.46
CA THR A 118 14.34 3.73 -9.74
C THR A 118 15.68 4.45 -9.90
N GLY A 119 16.17 5.13 -8.85
CA GLY A 119 17.47 5.79 -8.89
C GLY A 119 18.63 4.81 -9.03
N MET A 120 18.58 3.66 -8.33
CA MET A 120 19.60 2.61 -8.43
C MET A 120 19.66 1.99 -9.83
N PHE A 121 18.51 1.71 -10.45
CA PHE A 121 18.47 1.18 -11.82
C PHE A 121 19.02 2.17 -12.84
N TRP A 122 18.72 3.46 -12.70
CA TRP A 122 19.27 4.48 -13.59
C TRP A 122 20.80 4.56 -13.48
N LEU A 123 21.34 4.60 -12.26
CA LEU A 123 22.80 4.60 -12.05
C LEU A 123 23.46 3.33 -12.58
N HIS A 124 22.79 2.18 -12.49
CA HIS A 124 23.32 0.92 -13.00
C HIS A 124 23.34 0.86 -14.53
N MET A 125 22.29 1.35 -15.20
CA MET A 125 22.25 1.37 -16.67
C MET A 125 23.22 2.40 -17.26
N ASN A 126 23.46 3.52 -16.57
CA ASN A 126 24.32 4.60 -17.06
C ASN A 126 25.79 4.50 -16.59
N LYS A 127 26.24 3.31 -16.18
CA LYS A 127 27.60 3.08 -15.68
C LYS A 127 28.66 3.52 -16.70
N GLY A 128 29.54 4.43 -16.29
CA GLY A 128 30.63 4.96 -17.12
C GLY A 128 30.34 6.31 -17.79
N LEU A 129 29.09 6.78 -17.74
CA LEU A 129 28.67 8.08 -18.31
C LEU A 129 28.31 9.14 -17.27
N TRP A 130 28.42 8.80 -15.98
CA TRP A 130 27.97 9.63 -14.85
C TRP A 130 28.53 11.06 -14.85
N PHE A 131 29.74 11.24 -15.42
CA PHE A 131 30.43 12.53 -15.48
C PHE A 131 30.76 12.97 -16.93
N SER A 132 30.13 12.36 -17.93
CA SER A 132 30.45 12.62 -19.34
C SER A 132 29.90 13.95 -19.85
N SER A 133 28.81 14.45 -19.27
CA SER A 133 28.25 15.77 -19.62
C SER A 133 27.69 16.46 -18.38
N PRO A 134 27.57 17.81 -18.37
CA PRO A 134 26.93 18.53 -17.27
C PRO A 134 25.48 18.09 -17.02
N GLN A 135 24.79 17.63 -18.06
CA GLN A 135 23.45 17.06 -17.95
C GLN A 135 23.47 15.71 -17.22
N GLU A 136 24.40 14.82 -17.58
CA GLU A 136 24.55 13.52 -16.92
C GLU A 136 24.98 13.66 -15.45
N ILE A 137 25.79 14.66 -15.12
CA ILE A 137 26.14 15.00 -13.74
C ILE A 137 24.88 15.43 -12.96
N MET A 138 24.05 16.30 -13.56
CA MET A 138 22.80 16.73 -12.93
C MET A 138 21.82 15.56 -12.73
N LEU A 139 21.66 14.67 -13.72
CA LEU A 139 20.82 13.47 -13.58
C LEU A 139 21.40 12.50 -12.54
N THR A 140 22.72 12.33 -12.48
CA THR A 140 23.38 11.47 -11.48
C THR A 140 23.14 12.00 -10.06
N LEU A 141 23.25 13.31 -9.85
CA LEU A 141 22.95 13.95 -8.57
C LEU A 141 21.47 13.81 -8.20
N LEU A 142 20.55 14.02 -9.15
CA LEU A 142 19.11 13.91 -8.91
C LEU A 142 18.71 12.46 -8.55
N ASN A 143 19.22 11.47 -9.28
CA ASN A 143 18.97 10.06 -9.00
C ASN A 143 19.62 9.61 -7.67
N SER A 144 20.80 10.13 -7.34
CA SER A 144 21.44 9.88 -6.04
C SER A 144 20.62 10.49 -4.89
N LEU A 145 20.10 11.70 -5.07
CA LEU A 145 19.19 12.33 -4.10
C LEU A 145 17.90 11.52 -3.94
N ALA A 146 17.32 11.01 -5.03
CA ALA A 146 16.13 10.16 -4.98
C ALA A 146 16.36 8.87 -4.18
N ILE A 147 17.56 8.26 -4.30
CA ILE A 147 17.97 7.13 -3.46
C ILE A 147 18.03 7.55 -1.99
N CYS A 148 18.74 8.63 -1.67
CA CYS A 148 18.86 9.12 -0.30
C CYS A 148 17.48 9.42 0.33
N VAL A 149 16.62 10.15 -0.39
CA VAL A 149 15.25 10.45 0.06
C VAL A 149 14.45 9.17 0.25
N GLY A 150 14.54 8.21 -0.68
CA GLY A 150 13.90 6.91 -0.50
C GLY A 150 14.36 6.20 0.78
N VAL A 151 15.66 6.26 1.12
CA VAL A 151 16.22 5.52 2.27
C VAL A 151 15.73 6.18 3.55
N ILE A 152 15.75 7.51 3.57
CA ILE A 152 15.21 8.31 4.67
C ILE A 152 13.72 8.02 4.87
N LEU A 153 12.92 8.02 3.80
CA LEU A 153 11.49 7.71 3.87
C LEU A 153 11.22 6.28 4.34
N CYS A 154 12.05 5.31 3.92
CA CYS A 154 11.96 3.92 4.38
C CYS A 154 12.24 3.82 5.88
N VAL A 155 13.37 4.36 6.35
CA VAL A 155 13.79 4.26 7.75
C VAL A 155 12.89 5.07 8.67
N LEU A 156 12.69 6.36 8.38
CA LEU A 156 11.85 7.23 9.21
C LEU A 156 10.38 6.85 9.12
N GLY A 157 9.89 6.43 7.95
CA GLY A 157 8.51 5.98 7.77
C GLY A 157 8.21 4.69 8.53
N LEU A 158 9.16 3.74 8.55
CA LEU A 158 9.03 2.50 9.32
C LEU A 158 9.08 2.80 10.83
N TYR A 159 9.98 3.68 11.27
CA TYR A 159 10.07 4.11 12.66
C TYR A 159 8.79 4.82 13.12
N ALA A 160 8.29 5.79 12.36
CA ALA A 160 7.09 6.54 12.69
C ALA A 160 5.86 5.63 12.74
N SER A 161 5.69 4.76 11.75
CA SER A 161 4.56 3.83 11.70
C SER A 161 4.63 2.80 12.83
N GLY A 162 5.82 2.25 13.11
CA GLY A 162 6.03 1.31 14.22
C GLY A 162 5.78 1.95 15.58
N SER A 163 6.27 3.18 15.80
CA SER A 163 6.04 3.94 17.03
C SER A 163 4.55 4.29 17.20
N ALA A 164 3.86 4.68 16.13
CA ALA A 164 2.42 4.96 16.18
C ALA A 164 1.61 3.70 16.56
N ILE A 165 1.97 2.54 16.01
CA ILE A 165 1.34 1.26 16.36
C ILE A 165 1.66 0.85 17.82
N HIS A 166 2.90 1.04 18.27
CA HIS A 166 3.31 0.69 19.64
C HIS A 166 2.65 1.56 20.72
N ASN A 167 2.54 2.87 20.46
CA ASN A 167 1.93 3.82 21.38
C ASN A 167 0.39 3.82 21.30
N SER A 168 -0.19 3.08 20.36
CA SER A 168 -1.65 2.86 20.33
C SER A 168 -2.03 2.00 21.53
N PRO A 169 -3.02 2.41 22.36
CA PRO A 169 -3.37 1.67 23.57
C PRO A 169 -3.77 0.23 23.21
N SER A 170 -3.01 -0.72 23.75
CA SER A 170 -3.04 -2.18 23.51
C SER A 170 -4.39 -2.91 23.74
N SER A 171 -5.50 -2.18 23.93
CA SER A 171 -6.83 -2.74 24.20
C SER A 171 -7.77 -2.76 22.98
N THR A 172 -7.32 -2.35 21.79
CA THR A 172 -8.18 -2.25 20.59
C THR A 172 -7.87 -3.21 19.44
N SER A 173 -6.73 -3.94 19.45
CA SER A 173 -6.50 -5.00 18.46
C SER A 173 -7.55 -6.10 18.63
N PHE A 174 -8.28 -6.43 17.54
CA PHE A 174 -9.45 -7.32 17.55
C PHE A 174 -10.67 -6.81 18.35
N SER A 175 -10.73 -5.51 18.67
CA SER A 175 -11.90 -4.92 19.29
C SER A 175 -12.80 -4.31 18.22
N CYS A 176 -14.09 -4.69 18.19
CA CYS A 176 -15.11 -4.05 17.35
C CYS A 176 -15.41 -2.58 17.76
N ALA A 177 -14.57 -1.97 18.59
CA ALA A 177 -14.74 -0.60 19.07
C ALA A 177 -14.39 0.41 17.97
N ARG A 178 -15.35 1.29 17.67
CA ARG A 178 -15.17 2.45 16.80
C ARG A 178 -14.19 3.41 17.49
N THR A 179 -12.94 3.45 17.01
CA THR A 179 -12.04 4.56 17.34
C THR A 179 -12.47 5.77 16.51
N GLU A 180 -13.00 6.77 17.21
CA GLU A 180 -13.30 8.18 16.83
C GLU A 180 -13.22 8.53 15.34
#